data_AF-A0A938S0Y1-F1
#
_entry.id   AF-A0A938S0Y1-F1
#
_cell.length_a   1.000
_cell.length_b   1.000
_cell.length_c   1.000
_cell.angle_alpha   90.00
_cell.angle_beta   90.00
_cell.angle_gamma   90.00
#
_symmetry.space_group_name_H-M   'P 1'
#
loop_
_entity.id
_entity.type
_entity.pdbx_description
1 polymer ?
#
loop_
_entity_poly.entity_id
_entity_poly.type
_entity_poly.pdbx_seq_one_letter_code
_entity_poly.pdbx_strand_id
1 'polypeptide(L)' 'MPEMIERRIPDEWVRRTITTPRKKRTDLDGNTHYTKPIREREGRVLHVVVNPNVLPPRIITLFFDRRLGRTHETES' A
#
# COMPACT_ATOMS: atom_id res chain seq x y z
N MET A 1 -7.08 12.37 21.00
CA MET A 1 -6.12 12.55 19.90
C MET A 1 -5.14 11.39 19.94
N PRO A 2 -5.15 10.43 19.01
CA PRO A 2 -4.08 9.43 18.93
C PRO A 2 -3.12 9.75 17.78
N GLU A 3 -1.91 10.15 18.16
CA GLU A 3 -0.61 9.80 17.58
C GLU A 3 -0.58 9.13 16.20
N MET A 4 -0.71 9.92 15.13
CA MET A 4 -0.31 9.51 13.78
C MET A 4 0.87 10.36 13.30
N ILE A 5 1.95 10.40 14.10
CA ILE A 5 3.25 10.83 13.59
C ILE A 5 3.97 9.56 13.10
N GLU A 6 4.71 9.69 11.99
CA GLU A 6 5.70 8.72 11.49
C GLU A 6 5.24 7.63 10.52
N ARG A 7 4.52 8.01 9.47
CA ARG A 7 4.80 7.41 8.16
C ARG A 7 4.99 8.55 7.16
N ARG A 8 6.25 8.81 6.77
CA ARG A 8 6.59 9.63 5.59
C ARG A 8 6.12 8.93 4.30
N ILE A 9 4.84 8.62 4.22
CA ILE A 9 4.15 8.12 3.03
C ILE A 9 3.37 9.32 2.52
N PRO A 10 3.83 9.98 1.44
CA PRO A 10 3.06 11.04 0.82
C PRO A 10 1.66 10.52 0.45
N ASP A 11 0.65 11.34 0.69
CA ASP A 11 -0.75 11.05 0.36
C ASP A 11 -0.92 10.73 -1.12
N GLU A 12 -0.10 11.33 -1.98
CA GLU A 12 -0.08 11.03 -3.41
C GLU A 12 0.17 9.54 -3.68
N TRP A 13 1.09 8.90 -2.96
CA TRP A 13 1.35 7.48 -3.15
C TRP A 13 0.19 6.61 -2.66
N VAL A 14 -0.50 7.03 -1.59
CA VAL A 14 -1.72 6.35 -1.12
C VAL A 14 -2.80 6.46 -2.18
N ARG A 15 -3.06 7.67 -2.66
CA ARG A 15 -4.05 7.96 -3.69
C ARG A 15 -3.73 7.20 -4.98
N ARG A 16 -2.49 7.23 -5.45
CA ARG A 16 -2.00 6.46 -6.62
C ARG A 16 -2.11 4.95 -6.40
N THR A 17 -2.00 4.45 -5.17
CA THR A 17 -2.17 3.02 -4.88
C THR A 17 -3.64 2.61 -4.89
N ILE A 18 -4.55 3.51 -4.51
CA ILE A 18 -6.00 3.27 -4.55
C ILE A 18 -6.55 3.46 -5.97
N THR A 19 -6.12 4.50 -6.70
CA THR A 19 -6.61 4.81 -8.06
C THR A 19 -5.99 3.92 -9.13
N THR A 20 -4.70 3.59 -9.01
CA THR A 20 -3.98 2.71 -9.94
C THR A 20 -3.12 1.71 -9.15
N PRO A 21 -3.77 0.76 -8.43
CA PRO A 21 -3.06 -0.34 -7.79
C PRO A 21 -2.38 -1.20 -8.84
N ARG A 22 -1.18 -1.68 -8.54
CA ARG A 22 -0.56 -2.71 -9.38
C ARG A 22 -1.19 -4.07 -9.12
N LYS A 23 -1.54 -4.34 -7.86
CA LYS A 23 -2.21 -5.57 -7.46
C LYS A 23 -3.28 -5.23 -6.42
N LYS A 24 -4.52 -5.62 -6.72
CA LYS A 24 -5.68 -5.51 -5.85
C LYS A 24 -6.08 -6.92 -5.41
N ARG A 25 -6.22 -7.13 -4.11
CA ARG A 25 -6.80 -8.33 -3.51
C ARG A 25 -7.94 -7.91 -2.62
N THR A 26 -9.10 -8.52 -2.78
CA THR A 26 -10.18 -8.40 -1.81
C THR A 26 -10.14 -9.66 -0.95
N ASP A 27 -10.07 -9.49 0.36
CA ASP A 27 -10.09 -10.59 1.31
C ASP A 27 -11.53 -10.98 1.68
N LEU A 28 -11.71 -12.16 2.29
CA LEU A 28 -13.03 -12.70 2.62
C LEU A 28 -13.75 -11.86 3.68
N ASP A 29 -13.00 -11.18 4.56
CA ASP A 29 -13.50 -10.19 5.52
C ASP A 29 -14.07 -8.91 4.86
N GLY A 30 -14.00 -8.80 3.52
CA GLY A 30 -14.41 -7.61 2.76
C GLY A 30 -13.35 -6.51 2.74
N ASN A 31 -12.21 -6.70 3.38
CA ASN A 31 -11.08 -5.77 3.32
C ASN A 31 -10.43 -5.80 1.93
N THR A 32 -10.17 -4.63 1.35
CA THR A 32 -9.48 -4.51 0.07
C THR A 32 -8.03 -4.10 0.28
N HIS A 33 -7.14 -5.01 -0.08
CA HIS A 33 -5.70 -4.88 -0.07
C HIS A 33 -5.22 -4.37 -1.43
N TYR A 34 -4.73 -3.14 -1.45
CA TYR A 34 -4.08 -2.52 -2.60
C TYR A 34 -2.57 -2.54 -2.38
N THR A 35 -1.84 -3.04 -3.37
CA THR A 35 -0.38 -3.05 -3.35
C THR A 35 0.18 -2.38 -4.59
N LYS A 36 1.19 -1.54 -4.39
CA LYS A 36 1.87 -0.83 -5.47
C LYS A 36 3.36 -0.67 -5.18
N PRO A 37 4.25 -1.12 -6.08
CA PRO A 37 5.67 -0.82 -5.97
C PRO A 37 5.90 0.65 -6.27
N ILE A 38 6.54 1.33 -5.34
CA ILE A 38 6.98 2.71 -5.46
C ILE A 38 8.44 2.69 -5.90
N ARG A 39 8.66 2.83 -7.21
CA ARG A 39 10.02 2.89 -7.79
C ARG A 39 10.83 4.05 -7.20
N GLU A 40 10.16 5.15 -6.88
CA GLU A 40 10.72 6.35 -6.23
C GLU A 40 11.31 6.08 -4.83
N ARG A 41 11.01 4.92 -4.23
CA ARG A 41 11.49 4.52 -2.90
C ARG A 41 12.21 3.17 -2.94
N GLU A 42 13.17 3.03 -3.86
CA GLU A 42 13.97 1.81 -4.06
C GLU A 42 13.12 0.59 -4.48
N GLY A 43 11.97 0.82 -5.13
CA GLY A 43 11.06 -0.25 -5.51
C GLY A 43 10.26 -0.86 -4.36
N ARG A 44 10.22 -0.22 -3.18
CA ARG A 44 9.42 -0.69 -2.02
C ARG A 44 7.95 -0.79 -2.37
N VAL A 45 7.31 -1.87 -1.95
CA VAL A 45 5.87 -2.08 -2.16
C VAL A 45 5.09 -1.37 -1.07
N LEU A 46 4.27 -0.39 -1.45
CA LEU A 46 3.27 0.22 -0.58
C LEU A 46 2.05 -0.70 -0.53
N HIS A 47 1.70 -1.14 0.67
CA HIS A 47 0.53 -1.93 0.99
C HIS A 47 -0.49 -1.02 1.69
N VAL A 48 -1.67 -0.87 1.08
CA VAL A 48 -2.80 -0.08 1.58
C VAL A 48 -3.96 -1.03 1.77
N VAL A 49 -4.47 -1.16 2.98
CA VAL A 49 -5.67 -1.94 3.29
C VAL A 49 -6.79 -0.98 3.63
N VAL A 50 -7.85 -1.06 2.85
CA VAL A 50 -9.07 -0.28 3.01
C VAL A 50 -10.17 -1.21 3.45
N ASN A 51 -10.90 -0.84 4.50
CA ASN A 51 -12.13 -1.51 4.88
C ASN A 51 -13.31 -0.74 4.29
N PRO A 52 -13.96 -1.26 3.23
CA PRO A 52 -15.18 -0.67 2.67
C PRO A 52 -16.44 -1.01 3.48
N ASN A 53 -16.38 -1.95 4.43
CA ASN A 53 -17.54 -2.31 5.27
C ASN A 53 -17.90 -1.22 6.30
N VAL A 54 -17.06 -0.21 6.47
CA VAL A 54 -17.36 0.96 7.30
C VAL A 54 -17.69 2.15 6.39
N LEU A 55 -18.75 2.90 6.71
CA LEU A 55 -19.12 4.11 5.99
C LEU A 55 -18.78 5.34 6.87
N PRO A 56 -17.89 6.25 6.42
CA PRO A 56 -17.14 6.23 5.17
C PRO A 56 -15.98 5.19 5.16
N PRO A 57 -15.57 4.68 3.98
CA PRO A 57 -14.49 3.71 3.86
C PRO A 57 -13.20 4.25 4.48
N ARG A 58 -12.61 3.46 5.38
CA ARG A 58 -11.40 3.85 6.12
C ARG A 58 -10.21 3.02 5.72
N ILE A 59 -9.08 3.69 5.58
CA ILE A 59 -7.78 3.05 5.47
C ILE A 59 -7.46 2.52 6.87
N ILE A 60 -7.50 1.20 7.04
CA ILE A 60 -7.23 0.55 8.33
C ILE A 60 -5.74 0.32 8.52
N THR A 61 -5.00 0.09 7.43
CA THR A 61 -3.60 -0.28 7.47
C THR A 61 -2.85 0.28 6.26
N LEU A 62 -1.71 0.92 6.46
CA LEU A 62 -0.88 1.50 5.40
C LEU A 62 0.59 1.28 5.72
N PHE A 63 1.32 0.44 4.99
CA PHE A 63 2.74 0.20 5.24
C PHE A 63 3.56 -0.11 4.01
N PHE A 64 4.86 0.17 4.08
CA PHE A 64 5.80 -0.38 3.12
C PHE A 64 6.21 -1.77 3.55
N ASP A 65 6.11 -2.71 2.63
CA ASP A 65 6.76 -3.99 2.78
C ASP A 65 8.28 -3.78 2.81
N ARG A 66 8.93 -4.17 3.90
CA ARG A 66 10.40 -4.05 4.06
C ARG A 66 11.13 -5.27 3.47
N ARG A 67 10.44 -6.21 2.82
CA ARG A 67 10.98 -7.54 2.52
C ARG A 67 11.40 -7.77 1.07
N LEU A 68 11.92 -6.75 0.38
CA LEU A 68 12.59 -6.95 -0.92
C LEU A 68 13.85 -6.08 -1.05
N GLY A 69 14.80 -6.33 -0.14
CA GLY A 69 16.20 -6.40 -0.53
C GLY A 69 16.50 -7.84 -0.93
N ARG A 70 16.96 -8.05 -2.17
CA ARG A 70 17.20 -9.32 -2.91
C ARG A 70 15.93 -9.86 -3.60
N THR A 71 15.88 -9.96 -4.94
CA THR A 71 16.93 -10.51 -5.82
C THR A 71 16.99 -9.81 -7.20
N HIS A 72 18.22 -9.83 -7.73
CA HIS A 72 18.78 -9.41 -9.01
C HIS A 72 17.97 -9.57 -10.31
N GLU A 73 18.26 -8.66 -11.25
CA GLU A 73 18.68 -8.90 -12.64
C GLU A 73 18.50 -10.32 -13.22
N THR A 74 17.74 -10.39 -14.33
CA THR A 74 17.91 -11.24 -15.54
C THR A 74 16.64 -11.01 -16.39
N GLU A 75 16.60 -10.67 -17.68
CA GLU A 75 17.57 -10.58 -18.79
C GLU A 75 17.04 -9.57 -19.83
N SER A 76 17.99 -9.04 -20.61
CA SER A 76 17.81 -8.23 -21.82
C SER A 76 17.11 -8.96 -22.97
#